data_AF-A0A842P969-F1
#
_entry.id   AF-A0A842P969-F1
#
_cell.length_a   1.000
_cell.length_b   1.000
_cell.length_c   1.000
_cell.angle_alpha   90.00
_cell.angle_beta   90.00
_cell.angle_gamma   90.00
#
_symmetry.space_group_name_H-M   'P 1'
#
loop_
_entity.id
_entity.type
_entity.pdbx_description
1 polymer ?
#
loop_
_entity_poly.entity_id
_entity_poly.type
_entity_poly.pdbx_seq_one_letter_code
_entity_poly.pdbx_strand_id
1 'polypeptide(L)'
;MDVLPSLSRLMDEGIGPERTREDHAGVSNQLYAGYAEGRDRRDLVAVVGEEALTSRDRKFLEFADEFEKRFVTQSRNEDRSIEETLNLGWDLLATLPEGELKRIDEHIIKKYHPKYRKARLK
;
A
#
# COMPACT_ATOMS: atom_id res chain seq x y z
N MET A 1 0.82 13.95 -7.50
CA MET A 1 1.58 14.16 -6.25
C MET A 1 2.54 13.00 -6.13
N ASP A 2 3.82 13.23 -5.79
CA ASP A 2 4.79 12.13 -5.60
C ASP A 2 5.06 11.93 -4.10
N VAL A 3 4.77 10.72 -3.62
CA VAL A 3 4.86 10.38 -2.19
C VAL A 3 6.28 10.06 -1.74
N LEU A 4 7.18 9.62 -2.64
CA LEU A 4 8.53 9.22 -2.26
C LEU A 4 9.42 10.38 -1.75
N PRO A 5 9.43 11.57 -2.39
CA PRO A 5 10.17 12.71 -1.85
C PRO A 5 9.39 13.46 -0.75
N SER A 6 8.14 13.07 -0.46
CA SER A 6 7.28 13.76 0.50
C SER A 6 7.52 13.26 1.92
N LEU A 7 7.54 14.17 2.90
CA LEU A 7 7.76 13.84 4.31
C LEU A 7 6.92 14.71 5.24
N SER A 8 6.24 14.08 6.20
CA SER A 8 5.69 14.75 7.38
C SER A 8 6.44 14.26 8.62
N ARG A 9 7.21 15.15 9.25
CA ARG A 9 7.99 14.82 10.46
C ARG A 9 7.14 14.62 11.71
N LEU A 10 5.89 15.08 11.68
CA LEU A 10 4.95 15.02 12.80
C LEU A 10 3.86 13.96 12.59
N MET A 11 3.98 13.13 11.55
CA MET A 11 2.98 12.11 11.23
C MET A 11 2.75 11.16 12.42
N ASP A 12 3.81 10.70 13.06
CA ASP A 12 3.71 9.73 14.16
C ASP A 12 2.93 10.27 15.37
N GLU A 13 2.95 11.59 15.59
CA GLU A 13 2.15 12.24 16.63
C GLU A 13 0.67 12.37 16.26
N GLY A 14 0.33 12.24 14.97
CA GLY A 14 -1.00 12.46 14.41
C GLY A 14 -1.83 11.20 14.15
N ILE A 15 -1.26 10.01 14.31
CA ILE A 15 -1.88 8.73 13.90
C ILE A 15 -2.07 7.77 15.08
N GLY A 16 -2.77 6.66 14.83
CA GLY A 16 -2.93 5.56 15.79
C GLY A 16 -4.34 5.41 16.36
N PRO A 17 -4.54 4.52 17.36
CA PRO A 17 -5.86 4.08 17.83
C PRO A 17 -6.83 5.19 18.26
N GLU A 18 -6.32 6.28 18.82
CA GLU A 18 -7.14 7.38 19.36
C GLU A 18 -7.31 8.55 18.38
N ARG A 19 -6.68 8.48 17.20
CA ARG A 19 -6.66 9.58 16.21
C ARG A 19 -7.18 9.14 14.86
N THR A 20 -6.71 7.99 14.37
CA THR A 20 -7.09 7.45 13.07
C THR A 20 -7.54 6.01 13.19
N ARG A 21 -6.57 5.09 13.35
CA ARG A 21 -6.75 3.63 13.44
C ARG A 21 -5.40 3.00 13.79
N GLU A 22 -5.43 1.87 14.46
CA GLU A 22 -4.23 1.16 14.97
C GLU A 22 -3.25 0.69 13.89
N ASP A 23 -3.71 0.50 12.66
CA ASP A 23 -2.92 -0.02 11.52
C ASP A 23 -2.26 1.06 10.66
N HIS A 24 -2.54 2.34 10.92
CA HIS A 24 -2.14 3.45 10.04
C HIS A 24 -0.64 3.47 9.75
N ALA A 25 0.20 3.42 10.79
CA ALA A 25 1.66 3.47 10.63
C ALA A 25 2.18 2.30 9.78
N GLY A 26 1.72 1.08 10.07
CA GLY A 26 2.11 -0.12 9.33
C GLY A 26 1.69 -0.06 7.86
N VAL A 27 0.43 0.31 7.60
CA VAL A 27 -0.10 0.45 6.24
C VAL A 27 0.67 1.50 5.46
N SER A 28 0.90 2.69 6.03
CA SER A 28 1.66 3.76 5.38
C SER A 28 3.08 3.30 5.02
N ASN A 29 3.79 2.71 5.99
CA ASN A 29 5.16 2.21 5.80
C ASN A 29 5.24 1.12 4.74
N GLN A 30 4.26 0.21 4.71
CA GLN A 30 4.22 -0.88 3.73
C GLN A 30 3.86 -0.38 2.32
N LEU A 31 2.91 0.54 2.20
CA LEU A 31 2.56 1.17 0.92
C LEU A 31 3.76 1.92 0.34
N TYR A 32 4.47 2.70 1.16
CA TYR A 32 5.67 3.42 0.75
C TYR A 32 6.74 2.47 0.22
N ALA A 33 7.03 1.40 0.97
CA ALA A 33 8.05 0.42 0.57
C ALA A 33 7.66 -0.35 -0.70
N GLY A 34 6.40 -0.76 -0.82
CA GLY A 34 5.89 -1.43 -2.02
C GLY A 34 5.95 -0.53 -3.24
N TYR A 35 5.63 0.76 -3.09
CA TYR A 35 5.66 1.71 -4.19
C TYR A 35 7.08 2.04 -4.63
N ALA A 36 8.01 2.22 -3.70
CA ALA A 36 9.43 2.40 -4.00
C ALA A 36 9.98 1.19 -4.78
N GLU A 37 9.73 -0.02 -4.28
CA GLU A 37 10.18 -1.25 -4.95
C GLU A 37 9.55 -1.41 -6.35
N GLY A 38 8.26 -1.12 -6.50
CA GLY A 38 7.59 -1.18 -7.80
C GLY A 38 8.12 -0.16 -8.81
N ARG A 39 8.50 1.05 -8.36
CA ARG A 39 9.19 2.03 -9.23
C ARG A 39 10.56 1.54 -9.67
N ASP A 40 11.35 0.95 -8.76
CA ASP A 40 12.64 0.34 -9.13
C ASP A 40 12.45 -0.79 -10.16
N ARG A 41 11.36 -1.57 -10.06
CA ARG A 41 11.03 -2.59 -11.07
C ARG A 41 10.63 -1.99 -12.40
N ARG A 42 9.92 -0.86 -12.41
CA ARG A 42 9.57 -0.14 -13.65
C ARG A 42 10.83 0.33 -14.38
N ASP A 43 11.80 0.86 -13.64
CA ASP A 43 13.09 1.27 -14.19
C ASP A 43 13.87 0.07 -14.74
N LEU A 44 13.85 -1.07 -14.04
CA LEU A 44 14.45 -2.31 -14.52
C LEU A 44 13.82 -2.78 -15.84
N VAL A 45 12.48 -2.76 -15.95
CA VAL A 45 11.78 -3.12 -17.19
C VAL A 45 12.23 -2.27 -18.37
N ALA A 46 12.44 -0.97 -18.17
CA ALA A 46 12.90 -0.09 -19.24
C ALA A 46 14.30 -0.45 -19.76
N VAL A 47 15.12 -1.15 -18.96
CA VAL A 47 16.48 -1.56 -19.33
C VAL A 47 16.53 -2.98 -19.92
N VAL A 48 15.88 -3.96 -19.29
CA VAL A 48 16.02 -5.38 -19.63
C VAL A 48 14.78 -6.01 -20.29
N GLY A 49 13.67 -5.28 -20.35
CA GLY A 49 12.38 -5.78 -20.86
C GLY A 49 11.55 -6.52 -19.82
N GLU A 50 10.23 -6.52 -20.00
CA GLU A 50 9.26 -7.07 -19.04
C GLU A 50 9.36 -8.59 -18.86
N GLU A 51 9.76 -9.31 -19.91
CA GLU A 51 9.89 -10.77 -19.89
C GLU A 51 10.95 -11.27 -18.87
N ALA A 52 11.91 -10.41 -18.51
CA ALA A 52 12.95 -10.73 -17.54
C ALA A 52 12.46 -10.67 -16.08
N LEU A 53 11.24 -10.15 -15.82
CA LEU A 53 10.73 -10.03 -14.46
C LEU A 53 10.33 -11.38 -13.87
N THR A 54 10.64 -11.55 -12.58
CA THR A 54 10.07 -12.65 -11.81
C THR A 54 8.58 -12.42 -11.56
N SER A 55 7.85 -13.47 -11.18
CA SER A 55 6.44 -13.34 -10.80
C SER A 55 6.24 -12.40 -9.61
N ARG A 56 7.21 -12.32 -8.70
CA ARG A 56 7.22 -11.35 -7.59
C ARG A 56 7.36 -9.93 -8.12
N ASP A 57 8.33 -9.69 -9.00
CA ASP A 57 8.59 -8.34 -9.51
C ASP A 57 7.41 -7.79 -10.32
N ARG A 58 6.76 -8.66 -11.12
CA ARG A 58 5.52 -8.30 -11.80
C ARG A 58 4.43 -7.81 -10.84
N LYS A 59 4.32 -8.42 -9.64
CA LYS A 59 3.36 -7.99 -8.62
C LYS A 59 3.70 -6.63 -8.01
N PHE A 60 4.98 -6.32 -7.81
CA PHE A 60 5.38 -4.99 -7.35
C PHE A 60 5.19 -3.92 -8.43
N LEU A 61 5.44 -4.26 -9.70
CA LEU A 61 5.16 -3.37 -10.83
C LEU A 61 3.65 -3.06 -10.94
N GLU A 62 2.81 -4.10 -10.92
CA GLU A 62 1.34 -3.99 -10.91
C GLU A 62 0.87 -3.16 -9.70
N PHE A 63 1.44 -3.39 -8.52
CA PHE A 63 1.13 -2.62 -7.32
C PHE A 63 1.44 -1.12 -7.49
N ALA A 64 2.58 -0.75 -8.08
CA ALA A 64 2.93 0.65 -8.27
C ALA A 64 1.97 1.37 -9.23
N ASP A 65 1.58 0.71 -10.31
CA ASP A 65 0.61 1.26 -11.26
C ASP A 65 -0.77 1.46 -10.60
N GLU A 66 -1.24 0.48 -9.83
CA GLU A 66 -2.52 0.57 -9.13
C GLU A 66 -2.49 1.59 -7.99
N PHE A 67 -1.35 1.75 -7.31
CA PHE A 67 -1.15 2.77 -6.29
C PHE A 67 -1.30 4.19 -6.88
N GLU A 68 -0.69 4.47 -8.03
CA GLU A 68 -0.83 5.76 -8.71
C GLU A 68 -2.28 6.01 -9.17
N LYS A 69 -2.91 4.99 -9.78
CA LYS A 69 -4.26 5.11 -10.36
C LYS A 69 -5.36 5.21 -9.32
N ARG A 70 -5.22 4.56 -8.17
CA ARG A 70 -6.31 4.45 -7.19
C ARG A 70 -6.03 5.22 -5.91
N PHE A 71 -4.81 5.13 -5.38
CA PHE A 71 -4.48 5.76 -4.10
C PHE A 71 -4.14 7.24 -4.27
N VAL A 72 -3.19 7.56 -5.16
CA VAL A 72 -2.74 8.94 -5.39
C VAL A 72 -3.77 9.74 -6.18
N THR A 73 -4.38 9.12 -7.20
CA THR A 73 -5.39 9.77 -8.01
C THR A 73 -6.74 9.77 -7.27
N GLN A 74 -7.28 10.98 -7.09
CA GLN A 74 -8.57 11.23 -6.45
C GLN A 74 -9.33 12.25 -7.30
N SER A 75 -10.64 12.09 -7.43
CA SER A 75 -11.43 13.03 -8.20
C SER A 75 -11.57 14.37 -7.47
N ARG A 76 -11.83 15.45 -8.20
CA ARG A 76 -11.97 16.80 -7.62
C ARG A 76 -13.06 16.91 -6.55
N ASN A 77 -14.10 16.07 -6.65
CA ASN A 77 -15.27 16.10 -5.77
C ASN A 77 -15.31 14.88 -4.84
N GLU A 78 -14.23 14.10 -4.77
CA GLU A 78 -14.13 12.96 -3.87
C GLU A 78 -13.48 13.42 -2.57
N ASP A 79 -14.13 13.13 -1.45
CA ASP A 79 -13.66 13.41 -0.11
C ASP A 79 -13.51 12.08 0.63
N ARG A 80 -12.27 11.61 0.79
CA ARG A 80 -11.98 10.33 1.43
C ARG A 80 -11.70 10.55 2.90
N SER A 81 -12.45 9.87 3.75
CA SER A 81 -12.08 9.70 5.15
C SER A 81 -10.75 8.93 5.28
N ILE A 82 -10.12 9.05 6.46
CA ILE A 82 -8.92 8.28 6.75
C ILE A 82 -9.19 6.77 6.73
N GLU A 83 -10.37 6.33 7.15
CA GLU A 83 -10.74 4.90 7.12
C GLU A 83 -10.86 4.37 5.69
N GLU A 84 -11.49 5.12 4.79
CA GLU A 84 -11.58 4.78 3.37
C GLU A 84 -10.19 4.71 2.74
N THR A 85 -9.32 5.67 3.06
CA THR A 85 -7.94 5.70 2.59
C THR A 85 -7.16 4.47 3.07
N LEU A 86 -7.27 4.10 4.35
CA LEU A 86 -6.60 2.92 4.87
C LEU A 86 -7.19 1.61 4.30
N ASN A 87 -8.51 1.54 4.10
CA ASN A 87 -9.16 0.39 3.46
C ASN A 87 -8.68 0.22 2.01
N LEU A 88 -8.56 1.32 1.26
CA LEU A 88 -8.00 1.30 -0.09
C LEU A 88 -6.53 0.86 -0.07
N GLY A 89 -5.75 1.32 0.92
CA GLY A 89 -4.39 0.84 1.14
C GLY A 89 -4.33 -0.68 1.31
N TRP A 90 -5.22 -1.25 2.11
CA TRP A 90 -5.32 -2.71 2.28
C TRP A 90 -5.73 -3.46 1.01
N ASP A 91 -6.64 -2.91 0.21
CA ASP A 91 -7.04 -3.50 -1.06
C ASP A 91 -5.88 -3.55 -2.06
N LEU A 92 -5.02 -2.53 -2.04
CA LEU A 92 -3.78 -2.50 -2.84
C LEU A 92 -2.74 -3.47 -2.29
N LEU A 93 -2.50 -3.48 -0.98
CA LEU A 93 -1.53 -4.40 -0.36
C LEU A 93 -1.92 -5.88 -0.56
N ALA A 94 -3.20 -6.18 -0.71
CA ALA A 94 -3.67 -7.53 -0.98
C ALA A 94 -3.29 -8.07 -2.37
N THR A 95 -2.78 -7.23 -3.28
CA THR A 95 -2.22 -7.70 -4.56
C THR A 95 -0.82 -8.30 -4.39
N LEU A 96 -0.11 -7.90 -3.33
CA LEU A 96 1.20 -8.43 -2.99
C LEU A 96 1.08 -9.77 -2.25
N PRO A 97 2.05 -10.69 -2.39
CA PRO A 97 2.10 -11.89 -1.56
C PRO A 97 2.19 -11.52 -0.07
N GLU A 98 1.45 -12.21 0.79
CA GLU A 98 1.38 -11.91 2.24
C GLU A 98 2.77 -11.94 2.91
N GLY A 99 3.69 -12.80 2.45
CA GLY A 99 5.07 -12.86 2.94
C GLY A 99 5.94 -11.63 2.58
N GLU A 100 5.45 -10.74 1.71
CA GLU A 100 6.10 -9.47 1.38
C GLU A 100 5.61 -8.31 2.25
N LEU A 101 4.58 -8.51 3.09
CA LEU A 101 4.03 -7.51 4.00
C LEU A 101 4.87 -7.39 5.29
N LYS A 102 6.17 -7.12 5.13
CA LYS A 102 7.20 -7.17 6.19
C LYS A 102 7.14 -6.02 7.19
N ARG A 103 6.36 -4.97 6.90
CA ARG A 103 6.25 -3.75 7.73
C ARG A 103 4.95 -3.67 8.51
N ILE A 104 4.16 -4.73 8.50
CA ILE A 104 2.89 -4.80 9.22
C ILE A 104 2.91 -6.03 10.12
N ASP A 105 2.55 -5.84 11.39
CA ASP A 105 2.48 -6.95 12.33
C ASP A 105 1.44 -8.00 11.92
N GLU A 106 1.74 -9.27 12.17
CA GLU A 106 0.89 -10.39 11.76
C GLU A 106 -0.54 -10.29 12.32
N HIS A 107 -0.69 -9.81 13.57
CA HIS A 107 -2.01 -9.64 14.18
C HIS A 107 -2.85 -8.56 13.48
N ILE A 108 -2.21 -7.50 12.97
CA ILE A 108 -2.85 -6.44 12.18
C ILE A 108 -3.26 -6.99 10.80
N ILE A 109 -2.38 -7.76 10.15
CA ILE A 109 -2.70 -8.44 8.88
C ILE A 109 -3.94 -9.33 9.05
N LYS A 110 -3.97 -10.19 10.08
CA LYS A 110 -5.12 -11.05 10.37
C LYS A 110 -6.41 -10.27 10.67
N LYS A 111 -6.30 -9.06 11.22
CA LYS A 111 -7.46 -8.24 11.59
C LYS A 111 -8.06 -7.48 10.41
N TYR A 112 -7.23 -6.92 9.55
CA TYR A 112 -7.62 -5.94 8.52
C TYR A 112 -7.48 -6.42 7.07
N HIS A 113 -6.56 -7.33 6.78
CA HIS A 113 -6.31 -7.75 5.40
C HIS A 113 -7.58 -8.36 4.78
N PRO A 114 -7.98 -7.99 3.54
CA PRO A 114 -9.25 -8.39 2.93
C PRO A 114 -9.51 -9.90 2.92
N LYS A 115 -8.45 -10.70 2.76
CA LYS A 115 -8.46 -12.18 2.86
C LYS A 115 -9.10 -12.69 4.16
N TYR A 116 -8.82 -12.06 5.29
CA TYR A 116 -9.29 -12.49 6.61
C TYR A 116 -10.54 -11.72 7.05
N ARG A 117 -10.67 -10.44 6.65
CA ARG A 117 -11.85 -9.62 6.98
C ARG A 117 -13.13 -10.14 6.32
N LYS A 118 -13.07 -10.58 5.05
CA LYS A 118 -14.25 -11.13 4.34
C LYS A 118 -14.76 -12.43 4.95
N ALA A 119 -13.89 -13.22 5.57
CA ALA A 119 -14.28 -14.43 6.28
C ALA A 119 -15.03 -14.16 7.60
N ARG A 120 -14.92 -12.94 8.15
CA ARG A 120 -15.59 -12.52 9.39
C ARG A 120 -16.99 -11.92 9.15
N LEU A 121 -17.35 -11.63 7.90
CA LEU A 121 -18.65 -11.07 7.49
C LEU A 121 -19.60 -12.12 6.89
N LYS A 122 -19.14 -13.37 6.77
CA LYS A 122 -19.96 -14.54 6.45
C LYS A 122 -20.23 -15.33 7.73
#